data_AF-G4MR23-F1
#
_entry.id   AF-G4MR23-F1
#
_cell.length_a   1.000
_cell.length_b   1.000
_cell.length_c   1.000
_cell.angle_alpha   90.00
_cell.angle_beta   90.00
_cell.angle_gamma   90.00
#
_symmetry.space_group_name_H-M   'P 1'
#
loop_
_entity.id
_entity.type
_entity.pdbx_description
1 polymer ?
#
loop_
_entity_poly.entity_id
_entity_poly.type
_entity_poly.pdbx_seq_one_letter_code
_entity_poly.pdbx_strand_id
1 'polypeptide(L)' 'MGKQHGSLARAGKVKSQTPKVEPQEKPKRPKGRAHKREQYVRRFVNVTLAPGGKRKMNPNPTA' A
#
# COMPACT_ATOMS: atom_id res chain seq x y z
N MET A 1 22.35 -8.92 -38.71
CA MET A 1 21.07 -9.24 -38.05
C MET A 1 21.33 -10.21 -36.90
N GLY A 2 21.60 -9.68 -35.70
CA GLY A 2 21.92 -10.52 -34.54
C GLY A 2 20.69 -11.26 -34.01
N LYS A 3 20.89 -12.45 -33.45
CA LYS A 3 19.83 -13.22 -32.77
C LYS A 3 19.26 -12.37 -31.63
N GLN A 4 18.00 -11.96 -31.74
CA GLN A 4 17.30 -11.29 -30.65
C GLN A 4 16.86 -12.33 -29.63
N HIS A 5 17.30 -12.18 -28.38
CA HIS A 5 16.94 -13.08 -27.29
C HIS A 5 15.73 -12.52 -26.53
N GLY A 6 14.57 -13.15 -26.73
CA GLY A 6 13.33 -12.83 -26.03
C GLY A 6 12.11 -13.21 -26.86
N SER A 7 11.22 -14.03 -26.30
CA SER A 7 9.94 -14.36 -26.94
C SER A 7 8.84 -13.45 -26.38
N LEU A 8 8.08 -12.82 -27.28
CA LEU A 8 6.90 -12.02 -26.95
C LEU A 8 5.71 -12.88 -26.48
N ALA A 9 5.78 -14.21 -26.63
CA ALA A 9 4.68 -15.13 -26.37
C ALA A 9 4.19 -15.15 -24.90
N ARG A 10 4.96 -14.59 -23.96
CA ARG A 10 4.63 -14.55 -22.53
C ARG A 10 4.11 -13.19 -22.05
N ALA A 11 3.84 -12.26 -22.96
CA ALA A 11 3.30 -10.95 -22.62
C ALA A 11 1.96 -11.09 -21.88
N GLY A 12 1.81 -10.39 -20.75
CA GLY A 12 0.56 -10.38 -19.97
C GLY A 12 0.27 -11.62 -19.13
N LYS A 13 1.07 -12.70 -19.21
CA LYS A 13 0.85 -13.99 -18.50
C LYS A 13 0.50 -13.81 -17.03
N VAL A 14 1.24 -12.98 -16.30
CA VAL A 14 1.05 -12.86 -14.84
C VAL A 14 -0.29 -12.19 -14.51
N LYS A 15 -0.65 -11.13 -15.23
CA LYS A 15 -1.89 -10.38 -14.97
C LYS A 15 -3.15 -11.18 -15.34
N SER A 16 -3.08 -12.04 -16.36
CA SER A 16 -4.18 -12.92 -16.73
C SER A 16 -4.32 -14.13 -15.81
N GLN A 17 -3.23 -14.59 -15.19
CA GLN A 17 -3.25 -15.70 -14.23
C GLN A 17 -3.77 -15.30 -12.84
N THR A 18 -3.54 -14.06 -12.40
CA THR A 18 -4.02 -13.60 -11.09
C THR A 18 -5.55 -13.42 -11.10
N PRO A 19 -6.28 -13.90 -10.06
CA PRO A 19 -7.72 -13.68 -9.97
C PRO A 19 -8.02 -12.18 -9.93
N LYS A 20 -9.06 -11.75 -10.65
CA LYS A 20 -9.49 -10.36 -10.66
C LYS A 20 -10.27 -10.07 -9.38
N VAL A 21 -9.62 -9.39 -8.43
CA VAL A 21 -10.27 -8.91 -7.20
C VAL A 21 -10.73 -7.47 -7.41
N GLU A 22 -12.02 -7.21 -7.21
CA GLU A 22 -12.58 -5.86 -7.29
C GLU A 22 -12.19 -5.03 -6.06
N PRO A 23 -12.01 -3.70 -6.21
CA PRO A 23 -11.78 -2.83 -5.08
C PRO A 23 -12.97 -2.85 -4.13
N GLN A 24 -12.71 -3.08 -2.84
CA GLN A 24 -13.73 -2.96 -1.81
C GLN A 24 -14.20 -1.51 -1.67
N GLU A 25 -15.50 -1.32 -1.48
CA GLU A 25 -16.06 -0.01 -1.13
C GLU A 25 -15.53 0.45 0.22
N LYS A 26 -15.03 1.69 0.26
CA LYS A 26 -14.45 2.29 1.46
C LYS A 26 -14.96 3.72 1.61
N PRO A 27 -15.15 4.20 2.85
CA PRO A 27 -15.55 5.58 3.08
C PRO A 27 -14.51 6.55 2.47
N LYS A 28 -15.00 7.64 1.92
CA LYS A 28 -14.16 8.66 1.28
C LYS A 28 -13.22 9.27 2.31
N ARG A 29 -11.91 9.22 2.02
CA ARG A 29 -10.92 9.94 2.82
C ARG A 29 -11.11 11.45 2.65
N PRO A 30 -11.08 12.24 3.74
CA PRO A 30 -11.14 13.69 3.65
C PRO A 30 -9.97 14.21 2.79
N LYS A 31 -10.14 15.40 2.20
CA LYS A 31 -9.13 16.02 1.32
C LYS A 31 -8.57 17.30 1.93
N GLY A 32 -7.39 17.71 1.47
CA GLY A 32 -6.74 18.97 1.87
C GLY A 32 -6.41 19.05 3.36
N ARG A 33 -6.80 20.15 4.01
CA ARG A 33 -6.49 20.44 5.42
C ARG A 33 -7.05 19.40 6.38
N ALA A 34 -8.23 18.86 6.10
CA ALA A 34 -8.86 17.85 6.95
C ALA A 34 -8.02 16.56 7.01
N HIS A 35 -7.47 16.11 5.87
CA HIS A 35 -6.56 14.96 5.83
C HIS A 35 -5.25 15.23 6.57
N LYS A 36 -4.68 16.44 6.44
CA LYS A 36 -3.47 16.81 7.19
C LYS A 36 -3.72 16.78 8.70
N ARG A 37 -4.88 17.24 9.17
CA ARG A 37 -5.29 17.15 10.58
C ARG A 37 -5.42 15.70 11.04
N GLU A 38 -6.10 14.86 10.27
CA GLU A 38 -6.26 13.43 10.56
C GLU A 38 -4.89 12.72 10.65
N GLN A 39 -3.97 13.01 9.73
CA GLN A 39 -2.60 12.48 9.76
C GLN A 39 -1.84 12.94 11.00
N TYR A 40 -1.92 14.22 11.38
CA TYR A 40 -1.25 14.74 12.56
C TYR A 40 -1.75 14.07 13.85
N VAL A 41 -3.07 13.99 14.01
CA VAL A 41 -3.69 13.34 15.18
C VAL A 41 -3.25 11.87 15.28
N ARG A 42 -3.30 11.12 14.16
CA ARG A 42 -2.84 9.72 14.12
C ARG A 42 -1.34 9.55 14.37
N ARG A 43 -0.51 10.52 13.96
CA ARG A 43 0.95 10.42 14.00
C ARG A 43 1.60 11.14 15.16
N PHE A 44 0.90 11.87 16.00
CA PHE A 44 1.55 12.61 17.08
C PHE A 44 0.73 12.62 18.35
N VAL A 45 -0.60 12.78 18.25
CA VAL A 45 -1.47 12.91 19.42
C VAL A 45 -1.81 11.54 20.01
N ASN A 46 -2.30 10.60 19.20
CA ASN A 46 -2.91 9.35 19.69
C ASN A 46 -1.94 8.17 19.77
N VAL A 47 -0.63 8.40 19.87
CA VAL A 47 0.34 7.30 19.89
C VAL A 47 1.14 7.30 21.16
N THR A 48 1.00 6.19 21.87
CA THR A 48 1.87 5.79 22.97
C THR A 48 2.97 4.90 22.41
N LEU A 49 4.22 5.38 22.46
CA LEU A 49 5.38 4.54 22.17
C LEU A 49 5.92 4.00 23.49
N ALA A 50 6.24 2.71 23.52
CA ALA A 50 7.09 2.18 24.58
C ALA A 50 8.45 2.92 24.58
N PRO A 51 9.10 3.10 25.74
CA PRO A 51 10.42 3.72 25.81
C PRO A 51 11.39 3.07 24.81
N GLY A 52 12.02 3.88 23.94
CA GLY A 52 12.94 3.40 22.91
C GLY A 52 12.30 2.81 21.63
N GLY A 53 10.97 2.74 21.54
CA GLY A 53 10.27 2.21 20.37
C GLY A 53 10.25 3.16 19.17
N LYS A 54 10.78 2.72 18.01
CA LYS A 54 10.63 3.44 16.73
C LYS A 54 9.24 3.24 16.14
N ARG A 55 8.60 4.33 15.68
CA ARG A 55 7.28 4.28 15.02
C ARG A 55 7.32 3.45 13.74
N LYS A 56 6.41 2.48 13.62
CA LYS A 56 6.17 1.73 12.38
C LYS A 56 4.82 2.13 11.80
N MET A 57 4.79 2.51 10.53
CA MET A 57 3.55 2.79 9.81
C MET A 57 3.15 1.53 9.04
N ASN A 58 1.93 1.04 9.24
CA ASN A 58 1.40 -0.18 8.63
C ASN A 58 2.19 -1.48 8.97
N PRO A 59 2.40 -1.81 10.26
CA PRO A 59 2.92 -3.12 10.61
C PRO A 59 1.88 -4.20 10.25
N ASN A 60 2.34 -5.32 9.70
CA ASN A 60 1.50 -6.52 9.63
C ASN A 60 1.12 -6.92 11.06
N PRO A 61 -0.08 -7.50 11.28
CA PRO A 61 -0.42 -8.08 12.56
C PRO A 61 0.65 -9.12 12.92
N THR A 62 1.33 -8.92 14.04
CA THR A 62 2.15 -9.95 14.65
C THR A 62 1.18 -10.92 15.33
N ALA A 63 1.28 -12.21 15.01
CA ALA A 63 0.49 -13.26 15.64
C ALA A 63 0.62 -13.21 17.18
#